data_AF-A0A1B6I9T1-F1
#
_entry.id   AF-A0A1B6I9T1-F1
#
_cell.length_a   1.000
_cell.length_b   1.000
_cell.length_c   1.000
_cell.angle_alpha   90.00
_cell.angle_beta   90.00
_cell.angle_gamma   90.00
#
_symmetry.space_group_name_H-M   'P 1'
#
loop_
_entity.id
_entity.type
_entity.pdbx_description
1 polymer ?
#
loop_
_entity_poly.entity_id
_entity_poly.type
_entity_poly.pdbx_seq_one_letter_code
_entity_poly.pdbx_strand_id
1 'polypeptide(L)'
;STAAINHSFLDHSASVREAAVDLVGKFVLTQPSLLVKYYEMLSGRILDTGVNVRKKVIKIMKDICIQHSDFSKTSDIYVKILRRVNDEEVGVCKLVLEVFRTLWFNPASEEEVADRAAKIIDVMAVLEDLGLELFEQLV
;
A
#
# COMPACT_ATOMS: atom_id res chain seq x y z
N SER A 1 -1.91 24.16 -5.95
CA SER A 1 -1.53 23.59 -7.27
C SER A 1 -0.78 22.27 -7.05
N THR A 2 -0.70 21.39 -8.06
CA THR A 2 0.05 20.12 -7.96
C THR A 2 1.54 20.33 -7.62
N ALA A 3 2.12 21.47 -8.04
CA ALA A 3 3.50 21.83 -7.71
C ALA A 3 3.74 22.06 -6.21
N ALA A 4 2.82 22.73 -5.51
CA ALA A 4 2.94 22.94 -4.06
C ALA A 4 2.87 21.62 -3.28
N ILE A 5 1.98 20.72 -3.70
CA ILE A 5 1.85 19.38 -3.11
C ILE A 5 3.13 18.57 -3.35
N ASN A 6 3.66 18.59 -4.57
CA ASN A 6 4.95 17.95 -4.90
C ASN A 6 6.09 18.47 -4.03
N HIS A 7 6.17 19.78 -3.81
CA HIS A 7 7.17 20.35 -2.92
C HIS A 7 7.04 19.81 -1.49
N SER A 8 5.82 19.74 -0.95
CA SER A 8 5.59 19.19 0.39
C SER A 8 5.94 17.70 0.52
N PHE A 9 5.76 16.91 -0.54
CA PHE A 9 6.18 15.50 -0.56
C PHE A 9 7.70 15.30 -0.56
N LEU A 10 8.46 16.33 -0.95
CA LEU A 10 9.92 16.31 -1.02
C LEU A 10 10.56 17.23 0.02
N ASP A 11 9.78 17.68 0.99
CA ASP A 11 10.25 18.57 2.05
C ASP A 11 11.35 17.87 2.88
N HIS A 12 12.30 18.65 3.38
CA HIS A 12 13.42 18.12 4.17
C HIS A 12 12.91 17.54 5.50
N SER A 13 11.83 18.09 6.04
CA SER A 13 11.19 17.63 7.27
C SER A 13 10.30 16.41 7.04
N ALA A 14 10.60 15.30 7.73
CA ALA A 14 9.78 14.09 7.68
C ALA A 14 8.33 14.34 8.15
N SER A 15 8.11 15.24 9.11
CA SER A 15 6.76 15.55 9.59
C SER A 15 5.93 16.33 8.56
N VAL A 16 6.56 17.19 7.76
CA VAL A 16 5.90 17.90 6.66
C VAL A 16 5.52 16.92 5.56
N ARG A 17 6.43 16.00 5.20
CA ARG A 17 6.14 14.92 4.24
C ARG A 17 5.01 14.02 4.72
N GLU A 18 5.00 13.66 6.00
CA GLU A 18 3.92 12.86 6.59
C GLU A 18 2.57 13.59 6.50
N ALA A 19 2.53 14.87 6.86
CA ALA A 19 1.31 15.69 6.77
C ALA A 19 0.82 15.80 5.31
N ALA A 20 1.73 15.90 4.34
CA ALA A 20 1.40 15.91 2.92
C ALA A 20 0.79 14.56 2.46
N VAL A 21 1.39 13.44 2.87
CA VAL A 21 0.84 12.09 2.64
C VAL A 21 -0.55 11.95 3.25
N ASP A 22 -0.74 12.41 4.49
CA ASP A 22 -2.02 12.32 5.21
C ASP A 22 -3.12 13.12 4.51
N LEU A 23 -2.82 14.36 4.10
CA LEU A 23 -3.75 15.23 3.38
C LEU A 23 -4.15 14.63 2.03
N VAL A 24 -3.16 14.20 1.23
CA VAL A 24 -3.42 13.62 -0.10
C VAL A 24 -4.15 12.28 0.03
N GLY A 25 -3.79 11.46 1.02
CA GLY A 25 -4.47 10.21 1.35
C GLY A 25 -5.97 10.38 1.54
N LYS A 26 -6.38 11.39 2.32
CA LYS A 26 -7.81 11.71 2.53
C LYS A 26 -8.52 12.09 1.22
N PHE A 27 -7.86 12.82 0.33
CA PHE A 27 -8.45 13.23 -0.94
C PHE A 27 -8.57 12.08 -1.95
N VAL A 28 -7.55 11.22 -2.07
CA VAL A 28 -7.60 10.10 -3.02
C VAL A 28 -8.64 9.05 -2.62
N LEU A 29 -8.85 8.85 -1.32
CA LEU A 29 -9.89 7.94 -0.83
C LEU A 29 -11.31 8.46 -1.09
N THR A 30 -11.51 9.77 -1.04
CA THR A 30 -12.84 10.40 -1.22
C THR A 30 -13.18 10.75 -2.67
N GLN A 31 -12.19 10.86 -3.56
CA GLN A 31 -12.39 11.27 -4.95
C GLN A 31 -11.56 10.40 -5.93
N PRO A 32 -12.20 9.47 -6.66
CA PRO A 32 -11.50 8.56 -7.59
C PRO A 32 -10.68 9.27 -8.68
N SER A 33 -11.13 10.44 -9.15
CA SER A 33 -10.39 11.25 -10.13
C SER A 33 -9.05 11.76 -9.57
N LEU A 34 -8.97 12.01 -8.26
CA LEU A 34 -7.74 12.42 -7.59
C LEU A 34 -6.82 11.24 -7.31
N LEU A 35 -7.37 10.04 -7.08
CA LEU A 35 -6.57 8.81 -6.96
C LEU A 35 -5.70 8.60 -8.20
N VAL A 36 -6.30 8.61 -9.39
CA VAL A 36 -5.56 8.47 -10.66
C VAL A 36 -4.46 9.54 -10.78
N LYS A 37 -4.78 10.78 -10.40
CA LYS A 37 -3.86 11.92 -10.52
C LYS A 37 -2.66 11.85 -9.58
N TYR A 38 -2.85 11.41 -8.33
CA TYR A 38 -1.83 11.47 -7.29
C TYR A 38 -1.18 10.13 -6.97
N TYR A 39 -1.64 9.04 -7.57
CA TYR A 39 -1.16 7.68 -7.29
C TYR A 39 0.36 7.55 -7.37
N GLU A 40 0.98 8.00 -8.46
CA GLU A 40 2.44 7.85 -8.67
C GLU A 40 3.24 8.62 -7.61
N MET A 41 2.81 9.84 -7.26
CA MET A 41 3.45 10.64 -6.23
C MET A 41 3.32 10.00 -4.85
N LEU A 42 2.11 9.55 -4.51
CA LEU A 42 1.79 8.97 -3.21
C LEU A 42 2.47 7.61 -3.01
N SER A 43 2.39 6.73 -4.01
CA SER A 43 3.01 5.40 -3.96
C SER A 43 4.54 5.48 -3.92
N GLY A 44 5.15 6.47 -4.56
CA GLY A 44 6.60 6.70 -4.46
C GLY A 44 7.08 7.01 -3.03
N ARG A 45 6.19 7.47 -2.13
CA ARG A 45 6.52 7.69 -0.71
C ARG A 45 6.62 6.41 0.12
N ILE A 46 6.32 5.24 -0.43
CA ILE A 46 6.51 3.96 0.28
C ILE A 46 8.00 3.66 0.56
N LEU A 47 8.91 4.33 -0.16
CA LEU A 47 10.36 4.26 0.01
C LEU A 47 10.93 5.46 0.78
N ASP A 48 10.09 6.26 1.44
CA ASP A 48 10.55 7.44 2.18
C ASP A 48 11.50 7.04 3.34
N THR A 49 12.47 7.89 3.65
CA THR A 49 13.40 7.66 4.76
C THR A 49 12.72 7.76 6.12
N GLY A 50 11.60 8.48 6.22
CA GLY A 50 10.80 8.58 7.43
C GLY A 50 9.91 7.36 7.65
N VAL A 51 10.14 6.61 8.73
CA VAL A 51 9.39 5.40 9.09
C VAL A 51 7.88 5.65 9.15
N ASN A 52 7.44 6.74 9.78
CA ASN A 52 6.01 7.07 9.89
C ASN A 52 5.39 7.41 8.54
N VAL A 53 6.16 8.00 7.62
CA VAL A 53 5.72 8.27 6.25
C VAL A 53 5.44 6.94 5.54
N ARG A 54 6.38 5.99 5.58
CA ARG A 54 6.20 4.64 5.00
C ARG A 54 4.97 3.93 5.56
N LYS A 55 4.81 3.93 6.89
CA LYS A 55 3.65 3.32 7.57
C LYS A 55 2.33 3.98 7.15
N LYS A 56 2.31 5.30 7.00
CA LYS A 56 1.12 6.04 6.56
C LYS A 56 0.74 5.66 5.12
N VAL A 57 1.72 5.60 4.21
CA VAL A 57 1.50 5.20 2.82
C VAL A 57 0.94 3.79 2.75
N ILE A 58 1.52 2.82 3.48
CA ILE A 58 1.02 1.43 3.52
C ILE A 58 -0.45 1.37 3.96
N LYS A 59 -0.84 2.13 4.98
CA LYS A 59 -2.23 2.19 5.46
C LYS A 59 -3.18 2.77 4.40
N ILE A 60 -2.80 3.88 3.78
CA ILE A 60 -3.61 4.50 2.71
C ILE A 60 -3.76 3.54 1.53
N MET A 61 -2.70 2.83 1.16
CA MET A 61 -2.73 1.86 0.06
C MET A 61 -3.64 0.67 0.36
N LYS A 62 -3.62 0.14 1.60
CA LYS A 62 -4.61 -0.85 2.04
C LYS A 62 -6.04 -0.32 1.87
N ASP A 63 -6.30 0.91 2.33
CA ASP A 63 -7.63 1.51 2.25
C ASP A 63 -8.08 1.73 0.79
N ILE A 64 -7.15 2.05 -0.13
CA ILE A 64 -7.42 2.11 -1.58
C ILE A 64 -7.86 0.74 -2.10
N CYS A 65 -7.15 -0.34 -1.76
CA CYS A 65 -7.51 -1.69 -2.19
C CYS A 65 -8.90 -2.14 -1.69
N ILE A 66 -9.34 -1.63 -0.53
CA ILE A 66 -10.65 -1.94 0.05
C ILE A 66 -11.76 -1.07 -0.60
N GLN A 67 -11.53 0.22 -0.75
CA GLN A 67 -12.57 1.18 -1.18
C GLN A 67 -12.70 1.29 -2.71
N HIS A 68 -11.63 0.99 -3.44
CA HIS A 68 -11.52 1.14 -4.90
C HIS A 68 -10.94 -0.15 -5.50
N SER A 69 -11.63 -1.28 -5.28
CA SER A 69 -11.14 -2.61 -5.64
C SER A 69 -10.97 -2.83 -7.15
N ASP A 70 -11.64 -2.03 -7.97
CA ASP A 70 -11.57 -1.96 -9.43
C ASP A 70 -10.44 -1.04 -9.94
N PHE A 71 -9.67 -0.43 -9.05
CA PHE A 71 -8.56 0.43 -9.45
C PHE A 71 -7.50 -0.35 -10.24
N SER A 72 -7.20 0.13 -11.45
CA SER A 72 -6.28 -0.54 -12.39
C SER A 72 -4.86 -0.81 -11.84
N LYS A 73 -4.45 -0.15 -10.75
CA LYS A 73 -3.13 -0.31 -10.13
C LYS A 73 -3.16 -1.17 -8.85
N THR A 74 -4.25 -1.85 -8.52
CA THR A 74 -4.36 -2.69 -7.30
C THR A 74 -3.24 -3.73 -7.19
N SER A 75 -2.88 -4.42 -8.29
CA SER A 75 -1.75 -5.37 -8.27
C SER A 75 -0.40 -4.69 -7.96
N ASP A 76 -0.15 -3.53 -8.56
CA ASP A 76 1.05 -2.73 -8.31
C ASP A 76 1.12 -2.26 -6.84
N ILE A 77 -0.03 -1.92 -6.24
CA ILE A 77 -0.13 -1.63 -4.80
C ILE A 77 0.32 -2.83 -3.97
N TYR A 78 -0.23 -4.02 -4.23
CA TYR A 78 0.11 -5.22 -3.46
C TYR A 78 1.61 -5.52 -3.53
N VAL A 79 2.18 -5.51 -4.74
CA VAL A 79 3.61 -5.73 -4.95
C VAL A 79 4.45 -4.71 -4.18
N LYS A 80 4.07 -3.42 -4.20
CA LYS A 80 4.79 -2.36 -3.47
C LYS A 80 4.74 -2.57 -1.96
N ILE A 81 3.57 -2.89 -1.38
CA ILE A 81 3.44 -3.15 0.06
C ILE A 81 4.25 -4.39 0.46
N LEU A 82 4.17 -5.47 -0.32
CA LEU A 82 4.85 -6.74 -0.02
C LEU A 82 6.36 -6.63 0.00
N ARG A 83 6.94 -5.83 -0.91
CA ARG A 83 8.38 -5.55 -0.89
C ARG A 83 8.84 -4.85 0.40
N ARG A 84 7.94 -4.36 1.24
CA ARG A 84 8.26 -3.81 2.57
C ARG A 84 8.25 -4.87 3.70
N VAL A 85 8.08 -6.16 3.40
CA VAL A 85 8.27 -7.22 4.42
C VAL A 85 9.72 -7.27 4.92
N ASN A 86 10.68 -6.89 4.06
CA ASN A 86 12.11 -6.77 4.38
C ASN A 86 12.53 -5.31 4.66
N ASP A 87 11.61 -4.49 5.18
CA ASP A 87 11.95 -3.15 5.66
C ASP A 87 12.97 -3.23 6.81
N GLU A 88 13.88 -2.26 6.90
CA GLU A 88 14.84 -2.17 8.00
C GLU A 88 14.15 -2.01 9.37
N GLU A 89 12.94 -1.43 9.36
CA GLU A 89 12.14 -1.21 10.54
C GLU A 89 11.15 -2.35 10.77
N VAL A 90 11.36 -3.14 11.82
CA VAL A 90 10.49 -4.26 12.22
C VAL A 90 9.02 -3.83 12.34
N GLY A 91 8.76 -2.58 12.78
CA GLY A 91 7.41 -2.04 12.89
C GLY A 91 6.70 -1.81 11.55
N VAL A 92 7.45 -1.67 10.45
CA VAL A 92 6.91 -1.65 9.08
C VAL A 92 6.65 -3.06 8.59
N CYS A 93 7.58 -4.00 8.80
CA CYS A 93 7.40 -5.41 8.43
C CYS A 93 6.13 -6.00 9.06
N LYS A 94 5.93 -5.75 10.37
CA LYS A 94 4.72 -6.18 11.09
C LYS A 94 3.43 -5.60 10.49
N LEU A 95 3.48 -4.33 10.07
CA LEU A 95 2.33 -3.67 9.44
C LEU A 95 2.00 -4.28 8.08
N VAL A 96 3.02 -4.67 7.29
CA VAL A 96 2.81 -5.37 6.01
C VAL A 96 2.05 -6.69 6.24
N LEU A 97 2.48 -7.49 7.21
CA LEU A 97 1.81 -8.74 7.55
C LEU A 97 0.36 -8.50 8.03
N GLU A 98 0.13 -7.49 8.87
CA GLU A 98 -1.21 -7.10 9.33
C GLU A 98 -2.13 -6.70 8.17
N VAL A 99 -1.62 -5.92 7.23
CA VAL A 99 -2.34 -5.49 6.03
C VAL A 99 -2.79 -6.70 5.21
N PHE A 100 -1.88 -7.64 4.92
CA PHE A 100 -2.24 -8.81 4.12
C PHE A 100 -3.10 -9.82 4.86
N ARG A 101 -2.95 -9.96 6.19
CA ARG A 101 -3.92 -10.70 7.01
C ARG A 101 -5.33 -10.13 6.85
N THR A 102 -5.46 -8.80 6.89
CA THR A 102 -6.75 -8.13 6.73
C THR A 102 -7.33 -8.27 5.32
N LEU A 103 -6.50 -8.13 4.28
CA LEU A 103 -6.96 -8.14 2.89
C LEU A 103 -7.28 -9.55 2.38
N TRP A 104 -6.48 -10.55 2.77
CA TRP A 104 -6.56 -11.90 2.21
C TRP A 104 -7.39 -12.85 3.07
N PHE A 105 -7.35 -12.69 4.40
CA PHE A 105 -7.86 -13.70 5.35
C PHE A 105 -9.06 -13.23 6.18
N ASN A 106 -9.88 -12.32 5.65
CA ASN A 106 -11.15 -11.91 6.28
C ASN A 106 -12.32 -12.82 5.83
N PRO A 107 -13.35 -13.12 6.67
CA PRO A 107 -14.48 -13.95 6.26
C PRO A 107 -15.16 -13.44 4.98
N ALA A 108 -15.56 -14.39 4.13
CA ALA A 108 -16.06 -14.13 2.78
C ALA A 108 -16.89 -15.31 2.29
N SER A 109 -17.68 -15.11 1.23
CA SER A 109 -18.30 -16.21 0.48
C SER A 109 -17.26 -17.07 -0.23
N GLU A 110 -17.62 -18.29 -0.61
CA GLU A 110 -16.72 -19.20 -1.35
C GLU A 110 -16.22 -18.60 -2.67
N GLU A 111 -17.09 -17.88 -3.38
CA GLU A 111 -16.75 -17.16 -4.61
C GLU A 111 -15.73 -16.05 -4.35
N GLU A 112 -15.92 -15.27 -3.28
CA GLU A 112 -14.99 -14.21 -2.88
C GLU A 112 -13.63 -14.77 -2.45
N VAL A 113 -13.61 -15.94 -1.79
CA VAL A 113 -12.35 -16.63 -1.44
C VAL A 113 -11.61 -17.06 -2.70
N ALA A 114 -12.31 -17.61 -3.70
CA ALA A 114 -11.70 -18.04 -4.96
C ALA A 114 -11.08 -16.87 -5.74
N ASP A 115 -11.80 -15.74 -5.86
CA ASP A 115 -11.29 -14.51 -6.49
C ASP A 115 -10.06 -13.95 -5.75
N ARG A 116 -10.09 -13.94 -4.41
CA ARG A 116 -8.93 -13.54 -3.61
C ARG A 116 -7.74 -14.48 -3.80
N ALA A 117 -7.96 -15.79 -3.79
CA ALA A 117 -6.91 -16.78 -3.99
C ALA A 117 -6.21 -16.57 -5.34
N ALA A 118 -6.96 -16.29 -6.42
CA ALA A 118 -6.39 -15.96 -7.72
C ALA A 118 -5.50 -14.71 -7.65
N LYS A 119 -5.98 -13.63 -7.02
CA LYS A 119 -5.19 -12.40 -6.83
C LYS A 119 -3.92 -12.62 -6.00
N ILE A 120 -4.00 -13.48 -4.97
CA ILE A 120 -2.84 -13.84 -4.13
C ILE A 120 -1.79 -14.57 -4.97
N ILE A 121 -2.22 -15.58 -5.74
CA ILE A 121 -1.34 -16.37 -6.61
C ILE A 121 -0.64 -15.47 -7.64
N ASP A 122 -1.38 -14.57 -8.30
CA ASP A 122 -0.81 -13.64 -9.27
C ASP A 122 0.27 -12.75 -8.64
N VAL A 123 0.02 -12.23 -7.44
CA VAL A 123 0.97 -11.39 -6.72
C VAL A 123 2.19 -12.18 -6.25
N MET A 124 2.00 -13.40 -5.74
CA MET A 124 3.10 -14.28 -5.33
C MET A 124 3.99 -14.67 -6.50
N ALA A 125 3.40 -14.96 -7.67
CA ALA A 125 4.14 -15.27 -8.89
C ALA A 125 5.05 -14.11 -9.32
N VAL A 126 4.62 -12.86 -9.11
CA VAL A 126 5.43 -11.66 -9.42
C VAL A 126 6.58 -11.43 -8.43
N LEU A 127 6.48 -12.00 -7.23
CA LEU A 127 7.44 -11.78 -6.14
C LEU A 127 8.47 -12.90 -5.99
N GLU A 128 8.35 -13.98 -6.74
CA GLU A 128 9.29 -15.11 -6.76
C GLU A 128 9.57 -15.59 -5.31
N ASP A 129 10.83 -15.68 -4.90
CA ASP A 129 11.26 -16.17 -3.59
C ASP A 129 10.65 -15.37 -2.42
N LEU A 130 10.45 -14.06 -2.59
CA LEU A 130 9.84 -13.20 -1.57
C LEU A 130 8.37 -13.57 -1.31
N GLY A 131 7.68 -14.06 -2.34
CA GLY A 131 6.29 -14.50 -2.24
C GLY A 131 6.13 -15.70 -1.30
N LEU A 132 7.07 -16.64 -1.38
CA LEU A 132 7.07 -17.84 -0.53
C LEU A 132 7.39 -17.51 0.93
N GLU A 133 8.45 -16.74 1.19
CA GLU A 133 8.83 -16.32 2.55
C GLU A 133 7.69 -15.60 3.27
N LEU A 134 6.98 -14.74 2.55
CA LEU A 134 5.82 -14.05 3.09
C LEU A 134 4.67 -15.02 3.38
N PHE A 135 4.36 -15.93 2.45
CA PHE A 135 3.25 -16.87 2.65
C PHE A 135 3.45 -17.68 3.92
N GLU A 136 4.67 -18.17 4.15
CA GLU A 136 5.04 -18.89 5.38
C GLU A 136 4.86 -18.05 6.65
N GLN A 137 5.03 -16.73 6.60
CA GLN A 137 4.80 -15.83 7.74
C GLN A 137 3.32 -15.48 7.97
N LEU A 138 2.47 -15.69 6.95
CA LEU A 138 1.06 -15.32 7.00
C LEU A 138 0.16 -16.46 7.52
N VAL A 139 0.54 -17.72 7.27
CA VAL A 139 -0.21 -18.92 7.67
C VAL A 139 0.10 -19.42 9.07
#